data_AF-A0A533ZQ72-F1
#
_entry.id   AF-A0A533ZQ72-F1
#
_cell.length_a   1.000
_cell.length_b   1.000
_cell.length_c   1.000
_cell.angle_alpha   90.00
_cell.angle_beta   90.00
_cell.angle_gamma   90.00
#
_symmetry.space_group_name_H-M   'P 1'
#
loop_
_entity.id
_entity.type
_entity.pdbx_description
1 polymer ?
#
loop_
_entity_poly.entity_id
_entity_poly.type
_entity_poly.pdbx_seq_one_letter_code
_entity_poly.pdbx_strand_id
1 'polypeptide(L)'
;MTDTNRTLAELFQAMAELLAIRRANPHRIRAYRRAAESVTGLQEDVAAVAARGELQRIPGIGRDLSSKIQEFLKTGTIESYEELKISLPPEIAAWTALPGLSDTVVQHLYFRLGIRTLTDLETLVRSRLLRTLPGVTASDEDLLAAIQARRRSGLSP
;
A
#
# COMPACT_ATOMS: atom_id res chain seq x y z
N MET A 1 -17.89 19.48 11.79
CA MET A 1 -16.98 18.77 10.88
C MET A 1 -16.98 19.49 9.54
N THR A 2 -15.82 19.89 9.03
CA THR A 2 -15.70 20.55 7.72
C THR A 2 -15.82 19.52 6.59
N ASP A 3 -16.06 19.99 5.36
CA ASP A 3 -16.17 19.11 4.19
C ASP A 3 -14.86 18.32 3.95
N THR A 4 -13.72 19.01 4.05
CA THR A 4 -12.38 18.42 3.96
C THR A 4 -12.14 17.31 4.98
N ASN A 5 -12.50 17.54 6.26
CA ASN A 5 -12.33 16.52 7.31
C ASN A 5 -13.19 15.29 7.02
N ARG A 6 -14.43 15.51 6.59
CA ARG A 6 -15.35 14.42 6.23
C ARG A 6 -14.78 13.58 5.08
N THR A 7 -14.39 14.20 3.98
CA THR A 7 -13.83 13.49 2.82
C THR A 7 -12.56 12.72 3.17
N LEU A 8 -11.67 13.32 3.96
CA LEU A 8 -10.45 12.65 4.40
C LEU A 8 -10.73 11.45 5.32
N ALA A 9 -11.68 11.58 6.25
CA ALA A 9 -12.09 10.48 7.12
C ALA A 9 -12.72 9.32 6.33
N GLU A 10 -13.60 9.62 5.38
CA GLU A 10 -14.21 8.64 4.46
C GLU A 10 -13.13 7.93 3.63
N LEU A 11 -12.14 8.67 3.14
CA LEU A 11 -11.03 8.11 2.38
C LEU A 11 -10.18 7.15 3.22
N PHE A 12 -9.81 7.53 4.45
CA PHE A 12 -9.09 6.61 5.35
C PHE A 12 -9.91 5.39 5.74
N GLN A 13 -11.23 5.54 5.92
CA GLN A 13 -12.11 4.41 6.17
C GLN A 13 -12.14 3.45 4.97
N ALA A 14 -12.29 3.97 3.75
CA ALA A 14 -12.26 3.18 2.53
C ALA A 14 -10.91 2.47 2.32
N MET A 15 -9.79 3.14 2.63
CA MET A 15 -8.47 2.50 2.62
C MET A 15 -8.38 1.33 3.60
N ALA A 16 -8.91 1.50 4.82
CA ALA A 16 -8.92 0.43 5.82
C ALA A 16 -9.75 -0.78 5.37
N GLU A 17 -10.90 -0.54 4.73
CA GLU A 17 -11.79 -1.57 4.21
C GLU A 17 -11.14 -2.34 3.06
N LEU A 18 -10.57 -1.64 2.08
CA LEU A 18 -9.85 -2.29 0.97
C LEU A 18 -8.68 -3.13 1.49
N LEU A 19 -7.90 -2.61 2.43
CA LEU A 19 -6.82 -3.36 3.06
C LEU A 19 -7.32 -4.58 3.84
N ALA A 20 -8.48 -4.49 4.49
CA ALA A 20 -9.08 -5.61 5.19
C ALA A 20 -9.57 -6.72 4.23
N ILE A 21 -10.23 -6.34 3.14
CA ILE A 21 -10.65 -7.26 2.07
C ILE A 21 -9.44 -8.01 1.51
N ARG A 22 -8.33 -7.29 1.31
CA ARG A 22 -7.06 -7.84 0.82
C ARG A 22 -6.23 -8.57 1.88
N ARG A 23 -6.76 -8.75 3.11
CA ARG A 23 -6.07 -9.40 4.24
C ARG A 23 -4.66 -8.82 4.49
N ALA A 24 -4.50 -7.52 4.26
CA ALA A 24 -3.24 -6.82 4.44
C ALA A 24 -2.87 -6.72 5.94
N ASN A 25 -1.72 -6.11 6.22
CA ASN A 25 -1.18 -5.99 7.58
C ASN A 25 -2.23 -5.41 8.57
N PRO A 26 -2.60 -6.14 9.64
CA PRO A 26 -3.60 -5.69 10.63
C PRO A 26 -3.26 -4.38 11.33
N HIS A 27 -1.97 -4.06 11.50
CA HIS A 27 -1.54 -2.78 12.08
C HIS A 27 -1.87 -1.62 11.15
N ARG A 28 -1.69 -1.77 9.83
CA ARG A 28 -2.05 -0.74 8.85
C ARG A 28 -3.55 -0.51 8.81
N ILE A 29 -4.34 -1.59 8.80
CA ILE A 29 -5.81 -1.51 8.84
C ILE A 29 -6.26 -0.71 10.08
N ARG A 30 -5.75 -1.05 11.26
CA ARG A 30 -6.07 -0.33 12.51
C ARG A 30 -5.61 1.12 12.49
N ALA A 31 -4.45 1.41 11.90
CA ALA A 31 -3.94 2.78 11.79
C ALA A 31 -4.88 3.67 10.96
N TYR A 32 -5.34 3.19 9.80
CA TYR A 32 -6.28 3.96 8.97
C TYR A 32 -7.66 4.14 9.63
N ARG A 33 -8.20 3.12 10.31
CA ARG A 33 -9.45 3.27 11.09
C ARG A 33 -9.33 4.33 12.17
N ARG A 34 -8.26 4.27 12.97
CA ARG A 34 -8.00 5.28 14.01
C ARG A 34 -7.79 6.67 13.43
N ALA A 35 -7.14 6.78 12.28
CA ALA A 35 -6.97 8.06 11.59
C ALA A 35 -8.34 8.63 11.16
N ALA A 36 -9.22 7.80 10.58
CA ALA A 36 -10.58 8.21 10.21
C ALA A 36 -11.39 8.68 11.43
N GLU A 37 -11.35 7.93 12.53
CA GLU A 37 -12.00 8.32 13.80
C GLU A 37 -11.46 9.67 14.33
N SER A 38 -10.14 9.84 14.31
CA SER A 38 -9.49 11.03 14.84
C SER A 38 -9.74 12.29 14.00
N VAL A 39 -9.79 12.15 12.66
CA VAL A 39 -10.16 13.24 11.76
C VAL A 39 -11.64 13.59 11.90
N THR A 40 -12.51 12.60 12.11
CA THR A 40 -13.95 12.81 12.35
C THR A 40 -14.19 13.58 13.65
N GLY A 41 -13.45 13.23 14.71
CA GLY A 41 -13.54 13.89 16.02
C GLY A 41 -12.85 15.26 16.10
N LEU A 42 -12.15 15.70 15.05
CA LEU A 42 -11.42 16.96 15.05
C LEU A 42 -12.41 18.14 15.00
N GLN A 43 -12.29 19.06 15.97
CA GLN A 43 -13.18 20.23 16.06
C GLN A 43 -12.81 21.37 15.11
N GLU A 44 -11.57 21.38 14.62
CA GLU A 44 -11.06 22.36 13.66
C GLU A 44 -10.79 21.70 12.29
N ASP A 45 -10.54 22.52 11.27
CA ASP A 45 -10.19 22.02 9.93
C ASP A 45 -8.79 21.38 9.94
N VAL A 46 -8.68 20.17 9.40
CA VAL A 46 -7.41 19.45 9.25
C VAL A 46 -6.40 20.24 8.41
N ALA A 47 -6.85 21.07 7.47
CA ALA A 47 -6.00 21.97 6.70
C ALA A 47 -5.36 23.07 7.58
N ALA A 48 -6.09 23.58 8.57
CA ALA A 48 -5.56 24.55 9.52
C ALA A 48 -4.50 23.91 10.43
N VAL A 49 -4.74 22.68 10.91
CA VAL A 49 -3.75 21.90 11.67
C VAL A 49 -2.51 21.62 10.83
N ALA A 50 -2.70 21.28 9.55
CA ALA A 50 -1.61 21.07 8.60
C ALA A 50 -0.76 22.32 8.38
N ALA A 51 -1.40 23.48 8.23
CA ALA A 51 -0.71 24.75 8.06
C ALA A 51 0.18 25.12 9.26
N ARG A 52 -0.19 24.68 10.48
CA ARG A 52 0.63 24.85 11.69
C ARG A 52 1.72 23.77 11.86
N GLY A 53 1.77 22.76 10.99
CA GLY A 53 2.69 21.63 11.13
C GLY A 53 2.33 20.67 12.26
N GLU A 54 1.09 20.68 12.72
CA GLU A 54 0.65 19.99 13.95
C GLU A 54 -0.06 18.65 13.71
N LEU A 55 -0.06 18.13 12.47
CA LEU A 55 -0.79 16.89 12.12
C LEU A 55 -0.42 15.70 13.00
N GLN A 56 0.86 15.58 13.38
CA GLN A 56 1.34 14.50 14.23
C GLN A 56 0.93 14.62 15.71
N ARG A 57 0.33 15.76 16.09
CA ARG A 57 -0.29 15.94 17.42
C ARG A 57 -1.68 15.32 17.49
N ILE A 58 -2.31 15.05 16.35
CA ILE A 58 -3.61 14.37 16.30
C ILE A 58 -3.39 12.91 16.73
N PRO A 59 -4.12 12.40 17.74
CA PRO A 59 -4.00 11.02 18.18
C PRO A 59 -4.12 10.04 17.01
N GLY A 60 -3.27 9.02 16.98
CA GLY A 60 -3.27 8.01 15.91
C GLY A 60 -2.68 8.46 14.57
N ILE A 61 -2.30 9.73 14.40
CA ILE A 61 -1.68 10.24 13.17
C ILE A 61 -0.16 10.31 13.34
N GLY A 62 0.54 9.30 12.80
CA GLY A 62 2.00 9.27 12.73
C GLY A 62 2.55 9.93 11.47
N ARG A 63 3.88 9.85 11.26
CA ARG A 63 4.58 10.47 10.12
C ARG A 63 4.04 10.06 8.73
N ASP A 64 3.74 8.76 8.55
CA ASP A 64 3.18 8.25 7.29
C ASP A 64 1.80 8.86 7.01
N LEU A 65 0.89 8.78 7.99
CA LEU A 65 -0.44 9.35 7.89
C LEU A 65 -0.39 10.87 7.71
N SER A 66 0.47 11.60 8.43
CA SER A 66 0.62 13.05 8.25
C SER A 66 1.06 13.41 6.82
N SER A 67 1.94 12.60 6.22
CA SER A 67 2.39 12.81 4.84
C SER A 67 1.24 12.60 3.85
N LYS A 68 0.40 11.59 4.08
CA LYS A 68 -0.80 11.31 3.26
C LYS A 68 -1.86 12.40 3.39
N ILE A 69 -2.01 12.99 4.57
CA ILE A 69 -2.93 14.13 4.78
C ILE A 69 -2.43 15.35 3.99
N GLN A 70 -1.13 15.64 4.04
CA GLN A 70 -0.55 16.73 3.25
C GLN A 70 -0.70 16.49 1.74
N GLU A 71 -0.50 15.25 1.29
CA GLU A 71 -0.72 14.84 -0.10
C GLU A 71 -2.17 15.07 -0.52
N PHE A 72 -3.13 14.63 0.29
CA PHE A 72 -4.56 14.86 0.06
C PHE A 72 -4.90 16.34 -0.02
N LEU A 73 -4.42 17.15 0.94
CA LEU A 73 -4.66 18.60 0.95
C LEU A 73 -4.05 19.31 -0.26
N LYS A 74 -2.96 18.80 -0.81
CA LYS A 74 -2.28 19.39 -1.98
C LYS A 74 -2.90 18.95 -3.31
N THR A 75 -3.33 17.69 -3.42
CA THR A 75 -3.67 17.05 -4.70
C THR A 75 -5.13 16.64 -4.82
N GLY A 76 -5.87 16.60 -3.71
CA GLY A 76 -7.21 16.02 -3.62
C GLY A 76 -7.23 14.48 -3.60
N THR A 77 -6.07 13.82 -3.69
CA THR A 77 -5.95 12.37 -3.79
C THR A 77 -4.89 11.82 -2.84
N ILE A 78 -4.92 10.51 -2.59
CA ILE A 78 -3.84 9.80 -1.92
C ILE A 78 -3.41 8.69 -2.87
N GLU A 79 -2.19 8.75 -3.38
CA GLU A 79 -1.67 7.84 -4.40
C GLU A 79 -1.81 6.38 -3.95
N SER A 80 -1.47 6.09 -2.68
CA SER A 80 -1.65 4.74 -2.14
C SER A 80 -3.10 4.27 -2.08
N TYR A 81 -4.07 5.18 -2.04
CA TYR A 81 -5.48 4.81 -2.14
C TYR A 81 -5.87 4.52 -3.59
N GLU A 82 -5.40 5.32 -4.55
CA GLU A 82 -5.64 5.07 -5.97
C GLU A 82 -5.02 3.73 -6.42
N GLU A 83 -3.82 3.42 -5.96
CA GLU A 83 -3.18 2.12 -6.17
C GLU A 83 -3.99 0.97 -5.56
N LEU A 84 -4.58 1.19 -4.37
CA LEU A 84 -5.45 0.20 -3.73
C LEU A 84 -6.77 -0.01 -4.47
N LYS A 85 -7.26 0.95 -5.25
CA LYS A 85 -8.48 0.75 -6.05
C LYS A 85 -8.24 -0.10 -7.29
N ILE A 86 -7.04 -0.03 -7.87
CA ILE A 86 -6.73 -0.74 -9.10
C ILE A 86 -6.52 -2.23 -8.76
N SER A 87 -7.26 -3.09 -9.45
CA SER A 87 -7.02 -4.53 -9.39
C SER A 87 -5.79 -4.90 -10.22
N LEU A 88 -4.93 -5.74 -9.65
CA LEU A 88 -3.79 -6.28 -10.38
C LEU A 88 -4.26 -7.14 -11.57
N PRO A 89 -3.54 -7.13 -12.70
CA PRO A 89 -3.75 -8.12 -13.75
C PRO A 89 -3.67 -9.54 -13.16
N PRO A 90 -4.50 -10.51 -13.59
CA PRO A 90 -4.54 -11.85 -12.99
C PRO A 90 -3.18 -12.55 -12.95
N GLU A 91 -2.37 -12.38 -13.99
CA GLU A 91 -1.01 -12.92 -14.08
C GLU A 91 -0.09 -12.41 -12.98
N ILE A 92 -0.19 -11.11 -12.67
CA ILE A 92 0.56 -10.43 -11.62
C ILE A 92 0.00 -10.80 -10.25
N ALA A 93 -1.33 -10.77 -10.08
CA ALA A 93 -1.99 -11.16 -8.84
C ALA A 93 -1.59 -12.58 -8.41
N ALA A 94 -1.44 -13.50 -9.36
CA ALA A 94 -1.01 -14.86 -9.12
C ALA A 94 0.46 -14.97 -8.66
N TRP A 95 1.26 -13.89 -8.66
CA TRP A 95 2.60 -13.88 -8.05
C TRP A 95 2.55 -13.97 -6.53
N THR A 96 1.40 -13.71 -5.91
CA THR A 96 1.19 -13.97 -4.46
C THR A 96 1.34 -15.44 -4.08
N ALA A 97 1.28 -16.36 -5.06
CA ALA A 97 1.58 -17.78 -4.86
C ALA A 97 3.09 -18.08 -4.85
N LEU A 98 3.94 -17.11 -5.23
CA LEU A 98 5.39 -17.28 -5.15
C LEU A 98 5.87 -17.13 -3.70
N PRO A 99 6.92 -17.86 -3.29
CA PRO A 99 7.46 -17.79 -1.93
C PRO A 99 7.78 -16.35 -1.52
N GLY A 100 7.30 -15.96 -0.33
CA GLY A 100 7.62 -14.66 0.30
C GLY A 100 7.09 -13.42 -0.42
N LEU A 101 6.23 -13.56 -1.43
CA LEU A 101 5.51 -12.45 -2.04
C LEU A 101 4.08 -12.38 -1.48
N SER A 102 3.81 -11.32 -0.71
CA SER A 102 2.44 -11.00 -0.27
C SER A 102 1.74 -10.10 -1.28
N ASP A 103 0.41 -10.01 -1.21
CA ASP A 103 -0.40 -9.10 -2.05
C ASP A 103 0.10 -7.64 -1.99
N THR A 104 0.53 -7.18 -0.80
CA THR A 104 1.14 -5.85 -0.64
C THR A 104 2.47 -5.71 -1.38
N VAL A 105 3.31 -6.75 -1.35
CA VAL A 105 4.58 -6.75 -2.09
C VAL A 105 4.31 -6.76 -3.58
N VAL A 106 3.41 -7.62 -4.08
CA VAL A 106 3.08 -7.71 -5.50
C VAL A 106 2.50 -6.39 -6.04
N GLN A 107 1.63 -5.72 -5.27
CA GLN A 107 1.15 -4.39 -5.64
C GLN A 107 2.28 -3.37 -5.67
N HIS A 108 3.18 -3.41 -4.69
CA HIS A 108 4.33 -2.51 -4.64
C HIS A 108 5.23 -2.70 -5.88
N LEU A 109 5.50 -3.96 -6.25
CA LEU A 109 6.26 -4.31 -7.45
C LEU A 109 5.61 -3.75 -8.73
N TYR A 110 4.30 -3.93 -8.88
CA TYR A 110 3.58 -3.52 -10.08
C TYR A 110 3.41 -1.99 -10.18
N PHE A 111 2.89 -1.34 -9.14
CA PHE A 111 2.53 0.07 -9.19
C PHE A 111 3.72 1.01 -9.00
N ARG A 112 4.64 0.72 -8.08
CA ARG A 112 5.77 1.63 -7.79
C ARG A 112 7.03 1.30 -8.58
N LEU A 113 7.33 0.01 -8.74
CA LEU A 113 8.55 -0.41 -9.42
C LEU A 113 8.31 -0.76 -10.90
N GLY A 114 7.06 -0.74 -11.36
CA GLY A 114 6.72 -1.00 -12.77
C GLY A 114 7.06 -2.41 -13.24
N ILE A 115 7.19 -3.37 -12.33
CA ILE A 115 7.55 -4.77 -12.63
C ILE A 115 6.31 -5.46 -13.21
N ARG A 116 6.37 -5.83 -14.49
CA ARG A 116 5.21 -6.36 -15.24
C ARG A 116 5.43 -7.77 -15.77
N THR A 117 6.66 -8.27 -15.75
CA THR A 117 6.97 -9.60 -16.27
C THR A 117 7.75 -10.43 -15.24
N LEU A 118 7.71 -11.76 -15.39
CA LEU A 118 8.57 -12.66 -14.61
C LEU A 118 10.07 -12.37 -14.84
N THR A 119 10.43 -11.79 -15.99
CA THR A 119 11.80 -11.37 -16.30
C THR A 119 12.22 -10.14 -15.51
N ASP A 120 11.33 -9.16 -15.37
CA ASP A 120 11.56 -8.00 -14.50
C ASP A 120 11.73 -8.45 -13.05
N LEU A 121 10.85 -9.35 -12.59
CA LEU A 121 10.89 -9.89 -11.24
C LEU A 121 12.20 -10.66 -10.99
N GLU A 122 12.59 -11.55 -11.92
CA GLU A 122 13.86 -12.28 -11.82
C GLU A 122 15.06 -11.33 -11.73
N THR A 123 15.07 -10.28 -12.54
CA THR A 123 16.14 -9.26 -12.54
C THR A 123 16.21 -8.56 -11.19
N LEU A 124 15.07 -8.21 -10.59
CA LEU A 124 14.99 -7.58 -9.27
C LEU A 124 15.45 -8.51 -8.14
N VAL A 125 15.17 -9.81 -8.24
CA VAL A 125 15.65 -10.80 -7.26
C VAL A 125 17.16 -10.98 -7.39
N ARG A 126 17.67 -11.14 -8.62
CA ARG A 126 19.12 -11.26 -8.90
C ARG A 126 19.92 -10.04 -8.47
N SER A 127 19.34 -8.84 -8.60
CA SER A 127 19.97 -7.60 -8.14
C SER A 127 19.97 -7.45 -6.62
N ARG A 128 19.35 -8.38 -5.88
CA ARG A 128 19.27 -8.36 -4.42
C ARG A 128 18.56 -7.13 -3.85
N LEU A 129 17.81 -6.40 -4.68
CA LEU A 129 17.01 -5.25 -4.28
C LEU A 129 15.65 -5.66 -3.73
N LEU A 130 15.13 -6.84 -4.11
CA LEU A 130 13.83 -7.29 -3.62
C LEU A 130 13.79 -7.39 -2.08
N ARG A 131 14.85 -7.92 -1.45
CA ARG A 131 14.94 -8.07 0.01
C ARG A 131 15.00 -6.76 0.79
N THR A 132 15.26 -5.64 0.13
CA THR A 132 15.18 -4.32 0.78
C THR A 132 13.74 -3.81 0.87
N LEU A 133 12.80 -4.46 0.18
CA LEU A 133 11.39 -4.11 0.27
C LEU A 133 10.76 -4.64 1.56
N PRO A 134 9.97 -3.82 2.27
CA PRO A 134 9.30 -4.24 3.48
C PRO A 134 8.29 -5.35 3.19
N GLY A 135 8.32 -6.42 3.99
CA GLY A 135 7.36 -7.53 3.90
C GLY A 135 7.76 -8.67 2.96
N VAL A 136 8.94 -8.62 2.34
CA VAL A 136 9.55 -9.77 1.65
C VAL A 136 10.25 -10.65 2.68
N THR A 137 9.89 -11.93 2.72
CA THR A 137 10.46 -12.91 3.67
C THR A 137 11.10 -14.11 2.99
N ALA A 138 11.04 -14.21 1.66
CA ALA A 138 11.63 -15.33 0.92
C ALA A 138 13.14 -15.20 0.76
N SER A 139 13.78 -16.36 0.66
CA SER A 139 15.13 -16.48 0.11
C SER A 139 15.12 -16.14 -1.38
N ASP A 140 16.13 -15.41 -1.84
CA ASP A 140 16.33 -15.12 -3.27
C ASP A 140 16.41 -16.43 -4.08
N GLU A 141 17.01 -17.49 -3.52
CA GLU A 141 17.15 -18.80 -4.18
C GLU A 141 15.80 -19.50 -4.39
N ASP A 142 14.97 -19.55 -3.35
CA ASP A 142 13.64 -20.18 -3.41
C ASP A 142 12.73 -19.45 -4.41
N LEU A 143 12.80 -18.12 -4.40
CA LEU A 143 12.00 -17.31 -5.31
C LEU A 143 12.47 -17.46 -6.77
N LEU A 144 13.77 -17.51 -7.03
CA LEU A 144 14.31 -17.79 -8.37
C LEU A 144 13.92 -19.18 -8.87
N ALA A 145 14.00 -20.20 -8.02
CA ALA A 145 13.58 -21.56 -8.35
C ALA A 145 12.08 -21.60 -8.70
N ALA A 146 11.24 -20.90 -7.92
CA ALA A 146 9.81 -20.80 -8.18
C ALA A 146 9.49 -20.06 -9.50
N ILE A 147 10.20 -18.97 -9.80
CA ILE A 147 10.06 -18.23 -11.07
C ILE A 147 10.43 -19.14 -12.26
N GLN A 148 11.53 -19.90 -12.16
CA GLN A 148 11.94 -20.82 -13.21
C GLN A 148 10.98 -21.99 -13.38
N ALA A 149 10.46 -22.55 -12.29
CA ALA A 149 9.43 -23.59 -12.35
C ALA A 149 8.18 -23.09 -13.08
N ARG A 150 7.75 -21.86 -12.76
CA ARG A 150 6.57 -21.23 -13.36
C ARG A 150 6.73 -20.91 -14.85
N ARG A 151 7.93 -20.54 -15.29
CA ARG A 151 8.24 -20.40 -16.73
C ARG A 151 8.19 -21.73 -17.47
N ARG A 152 8.70 -22.80 -16.86
CA ARG A 152 8.73 -24.13 -17.46
C ARG A 152 7.34 -24.76 -17.57
N SER A 153 6.44 -24.45 -16.64
CA SER A 153 5.09 -24.99 -16.66
C SER A 153 4.13 -24.27 -17.62
N GLY A 154 4.56 -23.22 -18.32
CA GLY A 154 3.82 -22.63 -19.42
C GLY A 154 2.40 -22.14 -19.08
N LEU A 155 2.08 -21.94 -17.79
CA LEU A 155 0.78 -21.40 -17.38
C LEU A 155 0.75 -19.89 -17.62
N SER A 156 0.55 -19.52 -18.89
CA SER A 156 -0.40 -18.46 -19.21
C SER A 156 -1.81 -18.93 -18.80
N PRO A 157 -2.69 -18.02 -18.33
CA PRO A 157 -4.06 -18.36 -17.99
C PRO A 157 -4.83 -18.96 -19.18
#